data_AF-A0A101XE74-F1
#
_entry.id   AF-A0A101XE74-F1
#
_cell.length_a   1.000
_cell.length_b   1.000
_cell.length_c   1.000
_cell.angle_alpha   90.00
_cell.angle_beta   90.00
_cell.angle_gamma   90.00
#
_symmetry.space_group_name_H-M   'P 1'
#
loop_
_entity.id
_entity.type
_entity.pdbx_description
1 polymer ?
#
loop_
_entity_poly.entity_id
_entity_poly.type
_entity_poly.pdbx_seq_one_letter_code
_entity_poly.pdbx_strand_id
1 'polypeptide(L)'
;MYTVFFIGTAGSGKSTLVSTLSTWMDDQGYDVGVVNLDPAAEYLPYVPDIDIRDRISARKIMKQYKLGPNASIIAAVDMAVTEAERIKEEMEVVGAPIYLIDTPGQMELFAFRQSGAYLIQKLSDVHSLVVYVADAVYVQSIDGFTTTMLLALSSRIRFRQPQILAVNKADLLPEEALTNIINWAEDPDTLLDSIDLPTYEKEILRSIANMGGFVEPLFVSAKLGEGLDKLYYQIQLHYTGGEDAQLPP
;
A
#
# COMPACT_ATOMS: atom_id res chain seq x y z
N MET A 1 2.74 -18.29 -5.85
CA MET A 1 3.34 -16.95 -5.93
C MET A 1 2.42 -15.97 -5.23
N TYR A 2 2.92 -15.30 -4.20
CA TYR A 2 2.20 -14.32 -3.41
C TYR A 2 2.51 -12.90 -3.90
N THR A 3 1.51 -12.04 -4.02
CA THR A 3 1.73 -10.64 -4.42
C THR A 3 1.23 -9.68 -3.34
N VAL A 4 2.10 -8.76 -2.94
CA VAL A 4 1.82 -7.69 -1.97
C VAL A 4 1.93 -6.36 -2.69
N PHE A 5 0.80 -5.69 -2.92
CA PHE A 5 0.79 -4.37 -3.53
C PHE A 5 0.86 -3.27 -2.47
N PHE A 6 1.85 -2.40 -2.55
CA PHE A 6 1.99 -1.26 -1.64
C PHE A 6 1.30 -0.04 -2.25
N ILE A 7 0.20 0.40 -1.64
CA ILE A 7 -0.64 1.49 -2.13
C ILE A 7 -0.78 2.54 -1.05
N GLY A 8 -0.88 3.81 -1.40
CA GLY A 8 -0.99 4.89 -0.42
C GLY A 8 -0.66 6.23 -1.05
N THR A 9 -0.98 7.31 -0.35
CA THR A 9 -0.75 8.67 -0.86
C THR A 9 0.73 8.95 -1.13
N ALA A 10 1.01 9.98 -1.94
CA ALA A 10 2.37 10.40 -2.19
C ALA A 10 3.03 10.84 -0.87
N GLY A 11 4.24 10.36 -0.61
CA GLY A 11 4.98 10.69 0.62
C GLY A 11 4.69 9.79 1.83
N SER A 12 3.75 8.85 1.76
CA SER A 12 3.49 7.90 2.87
C SER A 12 4.65 6.93 3.13
N GLY A 13 5.57 6.80 2.17
CA GLY A 13 6.79 6.00 2.30
C GLY A 13 6.70 4.58 1.74
N LYS A 14 5.84 4.34 0.74
CA LYS A 14 5.72 3.05 0.03
C LYS A 14 7.07 2.45 -0.38
N SER A 15 7.84 3.15 -1.21
CA SER A 15 9.14 2.66 -1.71
C SER A 15 10.15 2.40 -0.60
N THR A 16 10.16 3.23 0.46
CA THR A 16 11.01 3.00 1.63
C THR A 16 10.58 1.76 2.40
N LEU A 17 9.27 1.57 2.60
CA LEU A 17 8.75 0.40 3.28
C LEU A 17 9.02 -0.89 2.51
N VAL A 18 8.86 -0.88 1.18
CA VAL A 18 9.23 -1.99 0.29
C VAL A 18 10.71 -2.32 0.45
N SER A 19 11.59 -1.31 0.41
CA SER A 19 13.03 -1.48 0.58
C SER A 19 13.42 -2.12 1.91
N THR A 20 12.87 -1.60 3.02
CA THR A 20 13.26 -2.06 4.35
C THR A 20 12.64 -3.42 4.63
N LEU A 21 11.41 -3.67 4.18
CA LEU A 21 10.77 -4.97 4.33
C LEU A 21 11.48 -6.04 3.48
N SER A 22 11.86 -5.76 2.24
CA SER A 22 12.60 -6.72 1.41
C SER A 22 13.94 -7.08 2.06
N THR A 23 14.68 -6.09 2.56
CA THR A 23 15.96 -6.29 3.26
C THR A 23 15.75 -7.12 4.52
N TRP A 24 14.75 -6.77 5.34
CA TRP A 24 14.43 -7.52 6.55
C TRP A 24 14.07 -8.97 6.24
N MET A 25 13.28 -9.22 5.19
CA MET A 25 12.89 -10.58 4.77
C MET A 25 14.10 -11.40 4.32
N ASP A 26 15.00 -10.81 3.53
CA ASP A 26 16.25 -11.44 3.09
C ASP A 26 17.17 -11.76 4.28
N ASP A 27 17.29 -10.84 5.25
CA ASP A 27 18.05 -11.05 6.50
C ASP A 27 17.48 -12.21 7.34
N GLN A 28 16.16 -12.46 7.27
CA GLN A 28 15.51 -13.62 7.90
C GLN A 28 15.64 -14.91 7.08
N GLY A 29 16.24 -14.86 5.89
CA GLY A 29 16.41 -15.99 4.98
C GLY A 29 15.17 -16.30 4.13
N TYR A 30 14.23 -15.37 4.00
CA TYR A 30 13.08 -15.49 3.11
C TYR A 30 13.43 -15.00 1.71
N ASP A 31 13.15 -15.84 0.71
CA ASP A 31 13.27 -15.45 -0.69
C ASP A 31 12.14 -14.48 -1.07
N VAL A 32 12.48 -13.31 -1.62
CA VAL A 32 11.56 -12.22 -1.90
C VAL A 32 11.93 -11.52 -3.21
N GLY A 33 10.95 -11.39 -4.10
CA GLY A 33 11.07 -10.59 -5.31
C GLY A 33 10.55 -9.18 -5.11
N VAL A 34 11.14 -8.20 -5.79
CA VAL A 34 10.77 -6.78 -5.72
C VAL A 34 10.45 -6.25 -7.11
N VAL A 35 9.25 -5.70 -7.27
CA VAL A 35 8.77 -5.13 -8.53
C VAL A 35 8.51 -3.64 -8.36
N ASN A 36 9.10 -2.81 -9.22
CA ASN A 36 8.74 -1.40 -9.35
C ASN A 36 7.72 -1.21 -10.47
N LEU A 37 6.52 -0.75 -10.11
CA LEU A 37 5.47 -0.33 -11.06
C LEU A 37 5.30 1.19 -11.13
N ASP A 38 6.15 2.01 -10.49
CA ASP A 38 6.10 3.46 -10.63
C ASP A 38 6.93 3.93 -11.85
N PRO A 39 6.29 4.35 -12.97
CA PRO A 39 7.00 4.84 -14.16
C PRO A 39 7.55 6.26 -13.98
N ALA A 40 7.19 6.95 -12.89
CA ALA A 40 7.59 8.31 -12.56
C ALA A 40 8.62 8.37 -11.43
N ALA A 41 8.98 7.25 -10.81
CA ALA A 41 10.02 7.21 -9.80
C ALA A 41 11.38 7.65 -10.37
N GLU A 42 11.96 8.71 -9.80
CA GLU A 42 13.28 9.20 -10.20
C GLU A 42 14.42 8.44 -9.49
N TYR A 43 14.19 8.07 -8.23
CA TYR A 43 15.13 7.34 -7.40
C TYR A 43 14.38 6.22 -6.66
N LEU A 44 14.99 5.02 -6.62
CA LEU A 44 14.50 3.90 -5.81
C LEU A 44 15.52 3.61 -4.71
N PRO A 45 15.08 3.40 -3.46
CA PRO A 45 15.96 3.01 -2.35
C PRO A 45 16.39 1.53 -2.39
N TYR A 46 15.92 0.77 -3.38
CA TYR A 46 16.21 -0.64 -3.61
C TYR A 46 16.54 -0.90 -5.09
N VAL A 47 17.06 -2.09 -5.38
CA VAL A 47 17.23 -2.61 -6.75
C VAL A 47 16.06 -3.55 -7.04
N PRO A 48 15.13 -3.21 -7.94
CA PRO A 48 14.04 -4.12 -8.31
C PRO A 48 14.55 -5.26 -9.19
N ASP A 49 13.94 -6.43 -9.06
CA ASP A 49 14.09 -7.54 -10.01
C ASP A 49 13.42 -7.21 -11.36
N ILE A 50 12.30 -6.48 -11.28
CA ILE A 50 11.52 -6.05 -12.45
C ILE A 50 11.19 -4.57 -12.29
N ASP A 51 11.65 -3.75 -13.26
CA ASP A 51 11.42 -2.31 -13.27
C ASP A 51 10.62 -1.88 -14.51
N ILE A 52 9.43 -1.32 -14.30
CA ILE A 52 8.62 -0.78 -15.38
C ILE A 52 9.34 0.33 -16.17
N ARG A 53 10.28 1.05 -15.53
CA ARG A 53 10.98 2.20 -16.12
C ARG A 53 11.92 1.82 -17.27
N ASP A 54 12.33 0.56 -17.33
CA ASP A 54 13.15 0.04 -18.44
C ASP A 54 12.41 0.09 -19.77
N ARG A 55 11.07 -0.01 -19.72
CA ARG A 55 10.19 0.00 -20.90
C ARG A 55 9.41 1.28 -21.00
N ILE A 56 8.84 1.73 -19.89
CA ILE A 56 7.86 2.81 -19.83
C ILE A 56 8.30 3.82 -18.77
N SER A 57 8.70 4.99 -19.23
CA SER A 57 9.08 6.10 -18.35
C SER A 57 8.14 7.28 -18.57
N ALA A 58 7.46 7.69 -17.50
CA ALA A 58 6.58 8.86 -17.52
C ALA A 58 7.35 10.12 -17.97
N ARG A 59 8.61 10.27 -17.55
CA ARG A 59 9.48 11.39 -17.97
C ARG A 59 9.75 11.41 -19.48
N LYS A 60 9.97 10.25 -20.10
CA LYS A 60 10.17 10.15 -21.56
C LYS A 60 8.87 10.48 -22.31
N ILE A 61 7.75 9.92 -21.85
CA ILE A 61 6.40 10.18 -22.39
C ILE A 61 6.05 11.67 -22.29
N MET A 62 6.32 12.30 -21.15
CA MET A 62 6.08 13.72 -20.92
C MET A 62 6.78 14.58 -21.98
N LYS A 63 8.06 14.31 -22.27
CA LYS A 63 8.85 15.04 -23.27
C LYS A 63 8.38 14.76 -24.70
N GLN A 64 8.12 13.50 -25.03
CA GLN A 64 7.76 13.07 -26.38
C GLN A 64 6.39 13.60 -26.81
N TYR A 65 5.39 13.48 -25.92
CA TYR A 65 4.00 13.86 -26.19
C TYR A 65 3.64 15.26 -25.69
N LYS A 66 4.63 16.00 -25.13
CA LYS A 66 4.45 17.34 -24.55
C LYS A 66 3.32 17.41 -23.52
N LEU A 67 3.22 16.37 -22.69
CA LEU A 67 2.21 16.26 -21.65
C LEU A 67 2.65 16.99 -20.38
N GLY A 68 1.68 17.36 -19.54
CA GLY A 68 1.98 17.74 -18.15
C GLY A 68 2.32 16.51 -17.28
N PRO A 69 2.84 16.71 -16.05
CA PRO A 69 3.28 15.61 -15.18
C PRO A 69 2.21 14.55 -14.95
N ASN A 70 1.02 14.94 -14.49
CA ASN A 70 -0.07 13.99 -14.21
C ASN A 70 -0.56 13.27 -15.48
N ALA A 71 -0.66 13.98 -16.60
CA ALA A 71 -1.05 13.38 -17.88
C ALA A 71 -0.02 12.35 -18.37
N SER A 72 1.27 12.59 -18.13
CA SER A 72 2.32 11.64 -18.47
C SER A 72 2.30 10.38 -17.59
N ILE A 73 1.95 10.50 -16.31
CA ILE A 73 1.76 9.35 -15.40
C ILE A 73 0.57 8.51 -15.86
N ILE A 74 -0.56 9.14 -16.17
CA ILE A 74 -1.75 8.43 -16.67
C ILE A 74 -1.41 7.66 -17.94
N ALA A 75 -0.80 8.32 -18.93
CA ALA A 75 -0.39 7.66 -20.17
C ALA A 75 0.61 6.51 -19.93
N ALA A 76 1.53 6.67 -18.98
CA ALA A 76 2.47 5.62 -18.62
C ALA A 76 1.78 4.42 -17.97
N VAL A 77 0.82 4.63 -17.06
CA VAL A 77 0.02 3.56 -16.44
C VAL A 77 -0.83 2.84 -17.49
N ASP A 78 -1.42 3.57 -18.45
CA ASP A 78 -2.18 2.98 -19.56
C ASP A 78 -1.29 2.07 -20.42
N MET A 79 -0.05 2.48 -20.69
CA MET A 79 0.93 1.65 -21.39
C MET A 79 1.40 0.47 -20.52
N ALA A 80 1.54 0.64 -19.20
CA ALA A 80 2.01 -0.42 -18.31
C ALA A 80 1.05 -1.62 -18.29
N VAL A 81 -0.24 -1.40 -18.53
CA VAL A 81 -1.22 -2.47 -18.70
C VAL A 81 -0.85 -3.43 -19.83
N THR A 82 -0.24 -2.97 -20.93
CA THR A 82 0.14 -3.86 -22.03
C THR A 82 1.36 -4.73 -21.70
N GLU A 83 2.11 -4.37 -20.65
CA GLU A 83 3.28 -5.12 -20.18
C GLU A 83 2.92 -6.11 -19.06
N ALA A 84 1.68 -6.12 -18.57
CA ALA A 84 1.29 -6.90 -17.39
C ALA A 84 1.59 -8.40 -17.53
N GLU A 85 1.31 -8.99 -18.70
CA GLU A 85 1.57 -10.42 -18.93
C GLU A 85 3.07 -10.73 -18.89
N ARG A 86 3.88 -9.85 -19.49
CA ARG A 86 5.33 -9.99 -19.52
C ARG A 86 5.95 -9.80 -18.13
N ILE A 87 5.43 -8.86 -17.34
CA ILE A 87 5.85 -8.70 -15.94
C ILE A 87 5.56 -10.00 -15.17
N LYS A 88 4.40 -10.63 -15.39
CA LYS A 88 4.06 -11.90 -14.75
C LYS A 88 5.00 -13.02 -15.17
N GLU A 89 5.31 -13.14 -16.46
CA GLU A 89 6.30 -14.11 -16.96
C GLU A 89 7.68 -13.90 -16.32
N GLU A 90 8.10 -12.65 -16.14
CA GLU A 90 9.38 -12.33 -15.48
C GLU A 90 9.37 -12.69 -14.00
N MET A 91 8.25 -12.48 -13.30
CA MET A 91 8.06 -12.96 -11.92
C MET A 91 8.13 -14.49 -11.86
N GLU A 92 7.60 -15.21 -12.84
CA GLU A 92 7.72 -16.67 -12.88
C GLU A 92 9.17 -17.14 -13.10
N VAL A 93 9.94 -16.39 -13.89
CA VAL A 93 11.37 -16.67 -14.13
C VAL A 93 12.23 -16.39 -12.91
N VAL A 94 11.97 -15.29 -12.20
CA VAL A 94 12.66 -14.97 -10.93
C VAL A 94 12.34 -16.02 -9.87
N GLY A 95 11.10 -16.53 -9.84
CA GLY A 95 10.73 -17.72 -9.08
C GLY A 95 10.59 -17.50 -7.56
N ALA A 96 10.60 -16.25 -7.07
CA ALA A 96 10.42 -15.97 -5.65
C ALA A 96 9.00 -16.36 -5.16
N PRO A 97 8.86 -16.84 -3.92
CA PRO A 97 7.55 -17.23 -3.38
C PRO A 97 6.65 -16.01 -3.15
N ILE A 98 7.22 -14.86 -2.79
CA ILE A 98 6.52 -13.61 -2.48
C ILE A 98 7.13 -12.43 -3.23
N TYR A 99 6.27 -11.58 -3.78
CA TYR A 99 6.63 -10.37 -4.49
C TYR A 99 6.09 -9.13 -3.80
N LEU A 100 7.00 -8.21 -3.46
CA LEU A 100 6.67 -6.87 -2.98
C LEU A 100 6.59 -5.92 -4.19
N ILE A 101 5.40 -5.40 -4.44
CA ILE A 101 5.11 -4.59 -5.63
C ILE A 101 4.90 -3.14 -5.20
N ASP A 102 5.86 -2.28 -5.51
CA ASP A 102 5.75 -0.84 -5.31
C ASP A 102 4.93 -0.21 -6.43
N THR A 103 3.94 0.60 -6.06
CA THR A 103 2.98 1.19 -7.01
C THR A 103 3.18 2.70 -7.16
N PRO A 104 2.67 3.33 -8.24
CA PRO A 104 2.86 4.75 -8.49
C PRO A 104 2.59 5.66 -7.29
N GLY A 105 3.47 6.64 -7.08
CA GLY A 105 3.43 7.55 -5.95
C GLY A 105 2.09 8.29 -5.77
N GLN A 106 1.45 8.69 -6.87
CA GLN A 106 0.12 9.31 -6.88
C GLN A 106 -0.97 8.24 -6.98
N MET A 107 -1.45 7.80 -5.82
CA MET A 107 -2.50 6.79 -5.69
C MET A 107 -3.74 7.13 -6.53
N GLU A 108 -4.16 8.39 -6.59
CA GLU A 108 -5.38 8.78 -7.29
C GLU A 108 -5.29 8.51 -8.80
N LEU A 109 -4.11 8.73 -9.39
CA LEU A 109 -3.88 8.51 -10.81
C LEU A 109 -3.80 7.02 -11.16
N PHE A 110 -3.44 6.18 -10.18
CA PHE A 110 -3.35 4.74 -10.33
C PHE A 110 -4.66 4.04 -9.95
N ALA A 111 -5.10 4.20 -8.70
CA ALA A 111 -6.26 3.52 -8.13
C ALA A 111 -7.58 3.91 -8.81
N PHE A 112 -7.85 5.21 -9.02
CA PHE A 112 -9.15 5.64 -9.53
C PHE A 112 -9.29 5.55 -11.05
N ARG A 113 -8.24 5.13 -11.77
CA ARG A 113 -8.27 4.85 -13.22
C ARG A 113 -8.47 3.37 -13.48
N GLN A 114 -9.18 3.04 -14.58
CA GLN A 114 -9.46 1.64 -14.91
C GLN A 114 -8.16 0.86 -15.11
N SER A 115 -7.16 1.50 -15.72
CA SER A 115 -5.86 0.92 -16.04
C SER A 115 -5.10 0.43 -14.82
N GLY A 116 -5.02 1.21 -13.73
CA GLY A 116 -4.31 0.77 -12.53
C GLY A 116 -5.02 -0.38 -11.79
N ALA A 117 -6.35 -0.31 -11.69
CA ALA A 117 -7.13 -1.42 -11.13
C ALA A 117 -7.01 -2.70 -11.97
N TYR A 118 -7.01 -2.56 -13.30
CA TYR A 118 -6.82 -3.67 -14.22
C TYR A 118 -5.40 -4.24 -14.16
N LEU A 119 -4.37 -3.39 -13.99
CA LEU A 119 -2.99 -3.82 -13.81
C LEU A 119 -2.83 -4.67 -12.54
N ILE A 120 -3.39 -4.22 -11.41
CA ILE A 120 -3.43 -5.03 -10.18
C ILE A 120 -4.15 -6.34 -10.45
N GLN A 121 -5.35 -6.30 -11.03
CA GLN A 121 -6.12 -7.52 -11.31
C GLN A 121 -5.35 -8.53 -12.20
N LYS A 122 -4.56 -8.04 -13.16
CA LYS A 122 -3.75 -8.87 -14.06
C LYS A 122 -2.53 -9.48 -13.39
N LEU A 123 -1.87 -8.72 -12.52
CA LEU A 123 -0.71 -9.17 -11.75
C LEU A 123 -1.12 -9.97 -10.49
N SER A 124 -2.38 -9.82 -10.07
CA SER A 124 -2.95 -10.59 -8.98
C SER A 124 -3.16 -12.04 -9.38
N ASP A 125 -2.83 -12.93 -8.45
CA ASP A 125 -3.24 -14.34 -8.45
C ASP A 125 -4.15 -14.62 -7.24
N VAL A 126 -4.47 -15.89 -6.98
CA VAL A 126 -5.32 -16.36 -5.85
C VAL A 126 -4.87 -15.77 -4.50
N HIS A 127 -3.58 -15.49 -4.32
CA HIS A 127 -3.01 -14.99 -3.08
C HIS A 127 -2.42 -13.58 -3.23
N SER A 128 -3.30 -12.62 -3.52
CA SER A 128 -2.95 -11.19 -3.64
C SER A 128 -3.46 -10.39 -2.45
N LEU A 129 -2.71 -9.37 -2.04
CA LEU A 129 -3.03 -8.51 -0.92
C LEU A 129 -2.59 -7.08 -1.21
N VAL A 130 -3.31 -6.10 -0.66
CA VAL A 130 -2.92 -4.69 -0.65
C VAL A 130 -2.47 -4.26 0.75
N VAL A 131 -1.25 -3.73 0.87
CA VAL A 131 -0.84 -2.95 2.05
C VAL A 131 -1.11 -1.49 1.75
N TYR A 132 -2.12 -0.92 2.42
CA TYR A 132 -2.37 0.52 2.40
C TYR A 132 -1.40 1.23 3.35
N VAL A 133 -0.42 1.93 2.81
CA VAL A 133 0.61 2.67 3.54
C VAL A 133 0.11 4.09 3.83
N ALA A 134 -0.22 4.35 5.09
CA ALA A 134 -0.61 5.65 5.61
C ALA A 134 0.57 6.38 6.25
N ASP A 135 0.53 7.72 6.25
CA ASP A 135 1.53 8.55 6.91
C ASP A 135 1.11 8.85 8.34
N ALA A 136 1.87 8.38 9.33
CA ALA A 136 1.60 8.60 10.75
C ALA A 136 1.43 10.08 11.12
N VAL A 137 2.20 10.99 10.52
CA VAL A 137 2.13 12.42 10.80
C VAL A 137 0.79 13.00 10.36
N TYR A 138 0.16 12.42 9.34
CA TYR A 138 -1.18 12.80 8.92
C TYR A 138 -2.25 12.12 9.76
N VAL A 139 -2.10 10.83 10.03
CA VAL A 139 -3.08 9.99 10.77
C VAL A 139 -3.27 10.45 12.22
N GLN A 140 -2.29 11.11 12.83
CA GLN A 140 -2.38 11.55 14.25
C GLN A 140 -3.51 12.54 14.57
N SER A 141 -4.07 13.24 13.57
CA SER A 141 -5.21 14.13 13.77
C SER A 141 -6.53 13.39 13.52
N ILE A 142 -7.61 13.84 14.18
CA ILE A 142 -8.95 13.27 14.02
C ILE A 142 -9.39 13.28 12.54
N ASP A 143 -9.19 14.42 11.85
CA ASP A 143 -9.53 14.57 10.43
C ASP A 143 -8.65 13.67 9.55
N GLY A 144 -7.37 13.56 9.89
CA GLY A 144 -6.40 12.77 9.15
C GLY A 144 -6.66 11.27 9.27
N PHE A 145 -6.98 10.79 10.47
CA PHE A 145 -7.43 9.42 10.72
C PHE A 145 -8.70 9.11 9.91
N THR A 146 -9.73 9.94 10.05
CA THR A 146 -11.03 9.76 9.37
C THR A 146 -10.85 9.71 7.85
N THR A 147 -10.10 10.66 7.30
CA THR A 147 -9.81 10.71 5.86
C THR A 147 -9.02 9.49 5.40
N THR A 148 -8.03 9.05 6.18
CA THR A 148 -7.23 7.87 5.87
C THR A 148 -8.09 6.60 5.83
N MET A 149 -9.00 6.41 6.79
CA MET A 149 -9.93 5.28 6.78
C MET A 149 -10.81 5.26 5.53
N LEU A 150 -11.35 6.42 5.13
CA LEU A 150 -12.18 6.52 3.93
C LEU A 150 -11.38 6.27 2.64
N LEU A 151 -10.13 6.75 2.56
CA LEU A 151 -9.25 6.50 1.42
C LEU A 151 -8.83 5.02 1.34
N ALA A 152 -8.51 4.41 2.48
CA ALA A 152 -8.22 2.98 2.58
C ALA A 152 -9.43 2.17 2.08
N LEU A 153 -10.63 2.43 2.63
CA LEU A 153 -11.87 1.80 2.19
C LEU A 153 -12.14 1.98 0.70
N SER A 154 -11.94 3.20 0.18
CA SER A 154 -12.13 3.51 -1.25
C SER A 154 -11.19 2.67 -2.13
N SER A 155 -9.92 2.55 -1.74
CA SER A 155 -8.97 1.69 -2.43
C SER A 155 -9.33 0.20 -2.33
N ARG A 156 -9.84 -0.26 -1.18
CA ARG A 156 -10.31 -1.64 -0.98
C ARG A 156 -11.48 -1.98 -1.90
N ILE A 157 -12.46 -1.08 -2.01
CA ILE A 157 -13.60 -1.21 -2.94
C ILE A 157 -13.10 -1.29 -4.39
N ARG A 158 -12.09 -0.48 -4.71
CA ARG A 158 -11.56 -0.36 -6.06
C ARG A 158 -10.79 -1.60 -6.52
N PHE A 159 -9.89 -2.12 -5.69
CA PHE A 159 -9.03 -3.24 -6.03
C PHE A 159 -9.66 -4.59 -5.73
N ARG A 160 -10.64 -4.65 -4.80
CA ARG A 160 -11.31 -5.87 -4.36
C ARG A 160 -10.33 -6.94 -3.86
N GLN A 161 -9.26 -6.48 -3.21
CA GLN A 161 -8.27 -7.34 -2.57
C GLN A 161 -8.40 -7.23 -1.05
N PRO A 162 -7.99 -8.27 -0.30
CA PRO A 162 -7.72 -8.15 1.13
C PRO A 162 -6.74 -6.99 1.38
N GLN A 163 -6.94 -6.27 2.47
CA GLN A 163 -6.19 -5.04 2.75
C GLN A 163 -5.69 -4.99 4.19
N ILE A 164 -4.41 -4.70 4.36
CA ILE A 164 -3.77 -4.35 5.63
C ILE A 164 -3.56 -2.83 5.63
N LEU A 165 -3.90 -2.15 6.72
CA LEU A 165 -3.55 -0.75 6.92
C LEU A 165 -2.22 -0.65 7.68
N ALA A 166 -1.16 -0.19 7.02
CA ALA A 166 0.13 0.06 7.64
C ALA A 166 0.32 1.57 7.86
N VAL A 167 0.33 2.01 9.11
CA VAL A 167 0.65 3.38 9.51
C VAL A 167 2.17 3.50 9.63
N ASN A 168 2.79 3.97 8.55
CA ASN A 168 4.24 4.13 8.45
C ASN A 168 4.72 5.43 9.11
N LYS A 169 6.01 5.49 9.44
CA LYS A 169 6.65 6.58 10.20
C LYS A 169 6.15 6.66 11.65
N ALA A 170 5.79 5.51 12.22
CA ALA A 170 5.33 5.42 13.61
C ALA A 170 6.37 5.95 14.62
N ASP A 171 7.66 5.97 14.25
CA ASP A 171 8.74 6.59 15.03
C ASP A 171 8.57 8.10 15.28
N LEU A 172 7.67 8.76 14.53
CA LEU A 172 7.35 10.18 14.69
C LEU A 172 6.12 10.42 15.58
N LEU A 173 5.41 9.38 16.01
CA LEU A 173 4.21 9.52 16.82
C LEU A 173 4.55 9.68 18.31
N PRO A 174 3.99 10.70 18.98
CA PRO A 174 3.90 10.71 20.43
C PRO A 174 3.04 9.54 20.95
N GLU A 175 3.32 9.05 22.16
CA GLU A 175 2.53 7.97 22.79
C GLU A 175 1.03 8.32 22.88
N GLU A 176 0.71 9.57 23.21
CA GLU A 176 -0.68 10.05 23.26
C GLU A 176 -1.39 9.92 21.90
N ALA A 177 -0.71 10.28 20.81
CA ALA A 177 -1.28 10.16 19.47
C ALA A 177 -1.50 8.70 19.08
N LEU A 178 -0.55 7.82 19.41
CA LEU A 178 -0.68 6.38 19.19
C LEU A 178 -1.90 5.82 19.92
N THR A 179 -2.07 6.14 21.21
CA THR A 179 -3.22 5.73 22.01
C THR A 179 -4.54 6.25 21.43
N ASN A 180 -4.58 7.51 20.99
CA ASN A 180 -5.77 8.08 20.37
C ASN A 180 -6.16 7.35 19.07
N ILE A 181 -5.19 7.07 18.20
CA ILE A 181 -5.44 6.33 16.94
C ILE A 181 -6.00 4.93 17.22
N ILE A 182 -5.45 4.22 18.21
CA ILE A 182 -5.92 2.89 18.62
C ILE A 182 -7.37 3.00 19.12
N ASN A 183 -7.66 3.95 20.01
CA ASN A 183 -9.02 4.15 20.54
C ASN A 183 -10.02 4.46 19.43
N TRP A 184 -9.67 5.31 18.45
CA TRP A 184 -10.55 5.63 17.32
C TRP A 184 -10.81 4.43 16.40
N ALA A 185 -9.85 3.51 16.29
CA ALA A 185 -9.97 2.30 15.49
C ALA A 185 -10.79 1.21 16.19
N GLU A 186 -10.61 1.03 17.50
CA GLU A 186 -11.31 0.03 18.31
C GLU A 186 -12.75 0.44 18.63
N ASP A 187 -12.95 1.71 18.99
CA ASP A 187 -14.25 2.28 19.30
C ASP A 187 -14.53 3.52 18.44
N PRO A 188 -15.22 3.34 17.30
CA PRO A 188 -15.59 4.44 16.42
C PRO A 188 -16.39 5.54 17.11
N ASP A 189 -17.12 5.27 18.20
CA ASP A 189 -17.86 6.31 18.92
C ASP A 189 -16.91 7.36 19.51
N THR A 190 -15.70 6.97 19.96
CA THR A 190 -14.68 7.92 20.44
C THR A 190 -14.25 8.90 19.35
N LEU A 191 -14.16 8.43 18.09
CA LEU A 191 -13.87 9.27 16.94
C LEU A 191 -15.04 10.21 16.65
N LEU A 192 -16.26 9.68 16.62
CA LEU A 192 -17.47 10.43 16.29
C LEU A 192 -17.79 11.52 17.29
N ASP A 193 -17.51 11.29 18.57
CA ASP A 193 -17.68 12.29 19.63
C ASP A 193 -16.64 13.42 19.51
N SER A 194 -15.43 13.08 19.04
CA SER A 194 -14.32 14.02 18.92
C SER A 194 -14.35 14.86 17.63
N ILE A 195 -14.94 14.33 16.55
CA ILE A 195 -14.96 15.01 15.25
C ILE A 195 -16.06 16.06 15.15
N ASP A 196 -15.74 17.25 14.62
CA ASP A 196 -16.71 18.33 14.40
C ASP A 196 -17.36 18.18 13.01
N LEU A 197 -18.32 17.27 12.90
CA LEU A 197 -19.12 17.04 11.69
C LEU A 197 -20.63 17.16 11.97
N PRO A 198 -21.44 17.50 10.96
CA PRO A 198 -22.90 17.39 11.04
C PRO A 198 -23.35 15.97 11.43
N THR A 199 -24.48 15.87 12.15
CA THR A 199 -25.01 14.58 12.64
C THR A 199 -25.17 13.54 11.53
N TYR A 200 -25.62 13.93 10.34
CA TYR A 200 -25.80 12.99 9.24
C TYR A 200 -24.48 12.38 8.74
N GLU A 201 -23.37 13.14 8.78
CA GLU A 201 -22.05 12.64 8.38
C GLU A 201 -21.48 11.70 9.44
N LYS A 202 -21.71 12.00 10.73
CA LYS A 202 -21.36 11.10 11.83
C LYS A 202 -22.08 9.75 11.71
N GLU A 203 -23.36 9.74 11.36
CA GLU A 203 -24.12 8.48 11.14
C GLU A 203 -23.62 7.67 9.94
N ILE A 204 -23.14 8.33 8.89
CA ILE A 204 -22.50 7.65 7.75
C ILE A 204 -21.20 6.99 8.20
N LEU A 205 -20.34 7.72 8.92
CA LEU A 205 -19.09 7.19 9.46
C LEU A 205 -19.32 6.03 10.43
N ARG A 206 -20.30 6.16 11.33
CA ARG A 206 -20.75 5.10 12.25
C ARG A 206 -21.13 3.83 11.49
N SER A 207 -21.94 3.98 10.44
CA SER A 207 -22.39 2.87 9.61
C SER A 207 -21.22 2.19 8.88
N ILE A 208 -20.29 2.98 8.34
CA ILE A 208 -19.08 2.47 7.70
C ILE A 208 -18.24 1.66 8.69
N ALA A 209 -17.99 2.21 9.88
CA ALA A 209 -17.17 1.55 10.88
C ALA A 209 -17.81 0.23 11.36
N ASN A 210 -19.11 0.23 11.66
CA ASN A 210 -19.85 -0.97 12.08
C ASN A 210 -19.91 -2.07 11.02
N MET A 211 -19.73 -1.74 9.74
CA MET A 211 -19.66 -2.72 8.65
C MET A 211 -18.23 -3.23 8.36
N GLY A 212 -17.28 -2.97 9.26
CA GLY A 212 -15.87 -3.34 9.06
C GLY A 212 -15.18 -2.47 8.00
N GLY A 213 -15.67 -1.25 7.82
CA GLY A 213 -15.08 -0.25 6.93
C GLY A 213 -13.75 0.30 7.46
N PHE A 214 -13.61 0.37 8.79
CA PHE A 214 -12.37 0.75 9.44
C PHE A 214 -11.55 -0.50 9.72
N VAL A 215 -10.26 -0.44 9.35
CA VAL A 215 -9.32 -1.54 9.50
C VAL A 215 -8.39 -1.19 10.64
N GLU A 216 -8.06 -2.18 11.46
CA GLU A 216 -7.11 -2.00 12.56
C GLU A 216 -5.75 -1.54 12.00
N PRO A 217 -5.22 -0.40 12.48
CA PRO A 217 -3.95 0.12 12.00
C PRO A 217 -2.78 -0.68 12.56
N LEU A 218 -1.92 -1.15 11.67
CA LEU A 218 -0.62 -1.70 12.03
C LEU A 218 0.45 -0.61 11.97
N PHE A 219 1.06 -0.28 13.10
CA PHE A 219 2.11 0.73 13.16
C PHE A 219 3.46 0.15 12.74
N VAL A 220 4.12 0.83 11.80
CA VAL A 220 5.45 0.44 11.29
C VAL A 220 6.37 1.65 11.16
N SER A 221 7.67 1.43 11.30
CA SER A 221 8.69 2.40 10.90
C SER A 221 9.60 1.80 9.85
N ALA A 222 9.41 2.19 8.59
CA ALA A 222 10.35 1.81 7.52
C ALA A 222 11.77 2.35 7.75
N LYS A 223 11.92 3.38 8.60
CA LYS A 223 13.22 3.97 8.93
C LYS A 223 13.97 3.18 9.99
N LEU A 224 13.27 2.71 11.03
CA LEU A 224 13.87 2.00 12.16
C LEU A 224 13.74 0.47 12.07
N GLY A 225 12.90 -0.04 11.16
CA GLY A 225 12.58 -1.46 11.04
C GLY A 225 11.54 -1.96 12.05
N GLU A 226 10.97 -1.07 12.85
CA GLU A 226 9.97 -1.42 13.87
C GLU A 226 8.65 -1.87 13.23
N GLY A 227 8.08 -2.96 13.75
CA GLY A 227 6.79 -3.50 13.32
C GLY A 227 6.82 -4.27 11.98
N LEU A 228 7.98 -4.43 11.35
CA LEU A 228 8.10 -5.20 10.09
C LEU A 228 7.82 -6.69 10.28
N ASP A 229 8.20 -7.24 11.43
CA ASP A 229 7.87 -8.60 11.89
C ASP A 229 6.35 -8.81 11.96
N LYS A 230 5.63 -7.86 12.55
CA LYS A 230 4.18 -7.88 12.66
C LYS A 230 3.50 -7.69 11.30
N LEU A 231 4.07 -6.83 10.44
CA LEU A 231 3.57 -6.63 9.08
C LEU A 231 3.71 -7.92 8.28
N TYR A 232 4.88 -8.53 8.30
CA TYR A 232 5.12 -9.81 7.65
C TYR A 232 4.18 -10.90 8.19
N TYR A 233 3.98 -10.98 9.50
CA TYR A 233 3.03 -11.92 10.10
C TYR A 233 1.60 -11.72 9.58
N GLN A 234 1.12 -10.48 9.52
CA GLN A 234 -0.20 -10.17 8.97
C GLN A 234 -0.32 -10.50 7.47
N ILE A 235 0.75 -10.26 6.71
CA ILE A 235 0.86 -10.67 5.31
C ILE A 235 0.70 -12.21 5.21
N GLN A 236 1.41 -12.98 6.04
CA GLN A 236 1.36 -14.44 6.04
C GLN A 236 0.00 -15.02 6.47
N LEU A 237 -0.67 -14.42 7.46
CA LEU A 237 -2.00 -14.85 7.90
C LEU A 237 -3.03 -14.84 6.75
N HIS A 238 -2.95 -13.83 5.89
CA HIS A 238 -3.83 -13.71 4.72
C HIS A 238 -3.54 -14.77 3.64
N TYR A 239 -2.34 -15.32 3.63
CA TYR A 239 -1.91 -16.31 2.64
C TYR A 239 -2.15 -17.74 3.08
N THR A 240 -2.01 -18.03 4.36
CA THR A 240 -2.12 -19.38 4.93
C THR A 240 -3.49 -19.71 5.52
N GLY A 241 -4.39 -18.72 5.63
CA GLY A 241 -5.67 -18.92 6.31
C GLY A 241 -5.53 -19.19 7.82
N GLY A 242 -4.36 -18.89 8.40
CA GLY A 242 -4.04 -19.13 9.80
C GLY A 242 -3.48 -20.52 10.13
N GLU A 243 -3.20 -21.37 9.14
CA GLU A 243 -2.53 -22.67 9.35
C GLU A 243 -1.05 -22.59 8.91
N ASP A 244 -0.15 -22.77 9.89
CA ASP A 244 1.32 -22.69 9.85
C ASP A 244 1.97 -21.30 10.02
N ALA A 245 2.08 -20.93 11.31
CA ALA A 245 3.07 -20.02 11.81
C ALA A 245 4.40 -20.76 12.07
N GLN A 246 5.31 -20.80 11.08
CA GLN A 246 6.72 -20.73 11.44
C GLN A 246 7.00 -19.28 11.83
N LEU A 247 6.71 -18.95 13.09
CA LEU A 247 7.26 -17.76 13.72
C LEU A 247 8.80 -17.87 13.63
N PRO A 248 9.51 -16.78 13.30
CA PRO A 248 10.94 -16.75 13.55
C PRO A 248 11.20 -17.03 15.04
N PRO A 249 12.34 -17.67 15.38
CA PRO A 249 12.66 -18.10 16.74
C PRO A 249 12.73 -16.95 17.76
#